data_AF-A0A7T4E5N8-F1
#
_entry.id   AF-A0A7T4E5N8-F1
#
_cell.length_a   1.000
_cell.length_b   1.000
_cell.length_c   1.000
_cell.angle_alpha   90.00
_cell.angle_beta   90.00
_cell.angle_gamma   90.00
#
_symmetry.space_group_name_H-M   'P 1'
#
loop_
_entity.id
_entity.type
_entity.pdbx_description
1 polymer ?
#
loop_
_entity_poly.entity_id
_entity_poly.type
_entity_poly.pdbx_seq_one_letter_code
_entity_poly.pdbx_strand_id
1 'polypeptide(L)'
;MIESFEPAALRAISAERLEYLSTLVEELFANTHDHARVDENGLAYPLGNMRGIFMRTFEYRARKTESGDDSGPLGRYFAWSSTQKKTHRPSAEENLRRFEKMRPRRESTTAPLVGTRLLEVTVYDTGPGLARRWAAQHAPSVDLQNISIEKEAEYVKACFEMHATTKQSRGYGQGLSSSLEALKALGAFLSLRTGRLFLHQDFSKPNTTKFAPEPWHSRRTELPLIPGTSYTIAIPLSRERE
;
A
#
# COMPACT_ATOMS: atom_id res chain seq x y z
N MET A 1 17.94 -6.08 6.57
CA MET A 1 17.31 -4.75 6.65
C MET A 1 16.08 -4.76 7.56
N ILE A 2 15.01 -5.49 7.22
CA ILE A 2 13.75 -5.54 8.02
C ILE A 2 13.99 -5.96 9.48
N GLU A 3 14.89 -6.93 9.71
CA GLU A 3 15.30 -7.37 11.05
C GLU A 3 15.79 -6.23 11.94
N SER A 4 16.47 -5.24 11.37
CA SER A 4 17.01 -4.08 12.10
C SER A 4 15.93 -3.06 12.47
N PHE A 5 14.81 -3.04 11.74
CA PHE A 5 13.71 -2.11 11.99
C PHE A 5 12.62 -2.71 12.88
N GLU A 6 12.20 -3.96 12.61
CA GLU A 6 11.07 -4.62 13.28
C GLU A 6 11.29 -6.13 13.48
N PRO A 7 12.13 -6.56 14.46
CA PRO A 7 12.40 -7.98 14.72
C PRO A 7 11.14 -8.80 15.07
N ALA A 8 10.13 -8.13 15.64
CA ALA A 8 8.86 -8.75 16.02
C ALA A 8 7.94 -9.02 14.82
N ALA A 9 8.12 -8.29 13.71
CA ALA A 9 7.44 -8.56 12.45
C ALA A 9 8.08 -9.74 11.72
N LEU A 10 9.41 -9.85 11.74
CA LEU A 10 10.15 -10.96 11.11
C LEU A 10 9.70 -12.33 11.65
N ARG A 11 9.43 -12.43 12.95
CA ARG A 11 8.90 -13.66 13.57
C ARG A 11 7.44 -13.97 13.24
N ALA A 12 6.73 -13.06 12.58
CA ALA A 12 5.30 -13.13 12.34
C ALA A 12 4.93 -13.08 10.85
N ILE A 13 5.92 -13.07 9.97
CA ILE A 13 5.78 -13.12 8.51
C ILE A 13 6.41 -14.43 8.01
N SER A 14 5.76 -15.10 7.06
CA SER A 14 6.33 -16.31 6.43
C SER A 14 7.46 -15.95 5.47
N ALA A 15 8.33 -16.91 5.15
CA ALA A 15 9.47 -16.70 4.26
C ALA A 15 9.03 -16.21 2.87
N GLU A 16 7.98 -16.79 2.29
CA GLU A 16 7.40 -16.36 1.01
C GLU A 16 6.93 -14.90 1.08
N ARG A 17 6.20 -14.51 2.13
CA ARG A 17 5.74 -13.12 2.30
C ARG A 17 6.91 -12.16 2.55
N LEU A 18 8.00 -12.62 3.16
CA LEU A 18 9.20 -11.84 3.35
C LEU A 18 9.92 -11.53 2.02
N GLU A 19 9.91 -12.46 1.06
CA GLU A 19 10.44 -12.22 -0.29
C GLU A 19 9.65 -11.11 -0.99
N TYR A 20 8.31 -11.19 -1.02
CA TYR A 20 7.47 -10.14 -1.59
C TYR A 20 7.69 -8.78 -0.92
N LEU A 21 7.80 -8.75 0.41
CA LEU A 21 8.11 -7.52 1.14
C LEU A 21 9.48 -6.95 0.75
N SER A 22 10.48 -7.81 0.55
CA SER A 22 11.83 -7.39 0.20
C SER A 22 11.86 -6.80 -1.22
N THR A 23 11.23 -7.47 -2.19
CA THR A 23 11.05 -6.96 -3.56
C THR A 23 10.32 -5.62 -3.54
N LEU A 24 9.22 -5.50 -2.79
CA LEU A 24 8.46 -4.26 -2.69
C LEU A 24 9.31 -3.09 -2.16
N VAL A 25 10.07 -3.31 -1.09
CA VAL A 25 10.94 -2.27 -0.51
C VAL A 25 12.07 -1.90 -1.45
N GLU A 26 12.72 -2.89 -2.07
CA GLU A 26 13.81 -2.68 -3.04
C GLU A 26 13.35 -1.84 -4.21
N GLU A 27 12.23 -2.23 -4.85
CA GLU A 27 11.73 -1.56 -6.05
C GLU A 27 11.22 -0.15 -5.76
N LEU A 28 10.48 0.05 -4.66
CA LEU A 28 10.04 1.39 -4.27
C LEU A 28 11.23 2.29 -3.93
N PHE A 29 12.25 1.77 -3.23
CA PHE A 29 13.42 2.55 -2.90
C PHE A 29 14.30 2.84 -4.14
N ALA A 30 14.43 1.88 -5.07
CA ALA A 30 15.08 2.09 -6.36
C ALA A 30 14.37 3.19 -7.17
N ASN A 31 13.03 3.21 -7.19
CA ASN A 31 12.27 4.29 -7.82
C ASN A 31 12.56 5.67 -7.20
N THR A 32 12.80 5.75 -5.88
CA THR A 32 13.25 7.03 -5.29
C THR A 32 14.63 7.45 -5.81
N HIS A 33 15.50 6.49 -6.14
CA HIS A 33 16.80 6.77 -6.72
C HIS A 33 16.67 7.35 -8.14
N ASP A 34 15.81 6.76 -8.96
CA ASP A 34 15.66 7.19 -10.35
C ASP A 34 14.87 8.50 -10.46
N HIS A 35 13.86 8.70 -9.60
CA HIS A 35 12.93 9.81 -9.74
C HIS A 35 13.33 11.06 -8.96
N ALA A 36 14.10 10.93 -7.87
CA ALA A 36 14.36 12.04 -6.94
C ALA A 36 15.80 12.58 -6.96
N ARG A 37 16.65 12.16 -7.91
CA ARG A 37 18.04 12.68 -8.03
C ARG A 37 18.14 14.07 -8.67
N VAL A 38 17.19 14.38 -9.54
CA VAL A 38 17.11 15.65 -10.25
C VAL A 38 15.72 16.25 -10.08
N ASP A 39 15.56 17.53 -10.32
CA ASP A 39 14.26 18.19 -10.36
C ASP A 39 13.50 17.85 -11.66
N GLU A 40 12.37 18.52 -11.87
CA GLU A 40 11.59 18.43 -13.10
C GLU A 40 12.32 18.96 -14.36
N ASN A 41 13.35 19.80 -14.20
CA ASN A 41 14.15 20.36 -15.29
C ASN A 41 15.41 19.52 -15.59
N GLY A 42 15.65 18.45 -14.82
CA GLY A 42 16.85 17.62 -14.94
C GLY A 42 18.08 18.17 -14.20
N LEU A 43 17.91 19.19 -13.35
CA LEU A 43 18.97 19.74 -12.52
C LEU A 43 19.12 18.93 -11.24
N ALA A 44 20.35 18.62 -10.86
CA ALA A 44 20.63 17.94 -9.59
C ALA A 44 20.29 18.84 -8.39
N TYR A 45 19.74 18.27 -7.33
CA TYR A 45 19.48 19.00 -6.09
C TYR A 45 20.80 19.41 -5.42
N PRO A 46 21.07 20.72 -5.22
CA PRO A 46 22.36 21.20 -4.72
C PRO A 46 22.72 20.69 -3.31
N LEU A 47 21.72 20.51 -2.45
CA LEU A 47 21.85 19.97 -1.10
C LEU A 47 21.57 18.46 -1.02
N GLY A 48 21.46 17.80 -2.18
CA GLY A 48 21.01 16.42 -2.29
C GLY A 48 19.50 16.27 -2.10
N ASN A 49 19.05 15.02 -2.13
CA ASN A 49 17.67 14.64 -1.90
C ASN A 49 17.55 13.79 -0.62
N MET A 50 16.49 13.98 0.16
CA MET A 50 16.21 13.09 1.27
C MET A 50 15.40 11.90 0.76
N ARG A 51 15.82 10.71 1.16
CA ARG A 51 15.14 9.43 0.90
C ARG A 51 15.18 8.61 2.17
N GLY A 52 14.10 7.90 2.45
CA GLY A 52 14.01 7.15 3.69
C GLY A 52 13.07 5.97 3.62
N ILE A 53 13.34 5.03 4.53
CA ILE A 53 12.47 3.91 4.84
C ILE A 53 12.14 4.02 6.32
N PHE A 54 10.85 3.95 6.63
CA PHE A 54 10.34 3.86 7.98
C PHE A 54 9.51 2.58 8.09
N MET A 55 9.71 1.81 9.15
CA MET A 55 8.92 0.62 9.41
C MET A 55 8.50 0.62 10.87
N ARG A 56 7.26 0.21 11.13
CA ARG A 56 6.79 -0.03 12.50
C ARG A 56 5.73 -1.13 12.55
N THR A 57 5.67 -1.85 13.66
CA THR A 57 4.54 -2.74 13.95
C THR A 57 3.51 -2.02 14.81
N PHE A 58 2.22 -2.18 14.48
CA PHE A 58 1.13 -1.73 15.37
C PHE A 58 0.01 -2.77 15.45
N GLU A 59 -0.81 -2.67 16.49
CA GLU A 59 -1.99 -3.53 16.67
C GLU A 59 -3.26 -2.68 16.57
N TYR A 60 -4.15 -3.05 15.66
CA TYR A 60 -5.49 -2.50 15.58
C TYR A 60 -6.49 -3.45 16.22
N ARG A 61 -7.37 -2.91 17.07
CA ARG A 61 -8.42 -3.66 17.77
C ARG A 61 -9.78 -3.11 17.39
N ALA A 62 -10.62 -3.95 16.80
CA ALA A 62 -11.98 -3.61 16.44
C ALA A 62 -12.98 -4.69 16.87
N ARG A 63 -14.25 -4.29 16.98
CA ARG A 63 -15.35 -5.24 17.15
C ARG A 63 -15.68 -5.88 15.80
N LYS A 64 -16.11 -7.14 15.82
CA LYS A 64 -16.50 -7.87 14.60
C LYS A 64 -17.66 -7.25 13.82
N THR A 65 -18.45 -6.39 14.47
CA THR A 65 -19.60 -5.71 13.87
C THR A 65 -19.22 -4.35 13.28
N GLU A 66 -18.00 -3.86 13.50
CA GLU A 66 -17.54 -2.59 12.95
C GLU A 66 -17.16 -2.80 11.49
N SER A 67 -17.86 -2.11 10.58
CA SER A 67 -17.51 -2.08 9.15
C SER A 67 -16.26 -1.26 8.87
N GLY A 68 -15.87 -0.38 9.81
CA GLY A 68 -14.78 0.57 9.64
C GLY A 68 -15.12 1.76 8.75
N ASP A 69 -16.38 1.92 8.32
CA ASP A 69 -16.82 3.01 7.44
C ASP A 69 -16.56 4.39 8.04
N ASP A 70 -16.87 4.57 9.34
CA ASP A 70 -16.64 5.82 10.07
C ASP A 70 -15.14 6.17 10.19
N SER A 71 -14.27 5.18 10.07
CA SER A 71 -12.81 5.31 10.14
C SER A 71 -12.15 5.45 8.76
N GLY A 72 -12.95 5.59 7.70
CA GLY A 72 -12.49 5.82 6.34
C GLY A 72 -11.89 4.57 5.66
N PRO A 73 -11.14 4.75 4.55
CA PRO A 73 -10.61 3.64 3.76
C PRO A 73 -9.74 2.65 4.54
N LEU A 74 -8.86 3.17 5.40
CA LEU A 74 -7.97 2.34 6.22
C LEU A 74 -8.75 1.57 7.31
N GLY A 75 -9.77 2.19 7.90
CA GLY A 75 -10.66 1.52 8.85
C GLY A 75 -11.40 0.34 8.23
N ARG A 76 -11.95 0.52 7.02
CA ARG A 76 -12.58 -0.55 6.24
C ARG A 76 -11.62 -1.69 5.95
N TYR A 77 -10.38 -1.37 5.57
CA TYR A 77 -9.32 -2.35 5.38
C TYR A 77 -9.00 -3.15 6.65
N PHE A 78 -8.89 -2.48 7.80
CA PHE A 78 -8.64 -3.15 9.07
C PHE A 78 -9.80 -4.06 9.50
N ALA A 79 -11.03 -3.58 9.34
CA ALA A 79 -12.24 -4.37 9.59
C ALA A 79 -12.23 -5.63 8.72
N TRP A 80 -12.00 -5.48 7.40
CA TRP A 80 -11.88 -6.60 6.46
C TRP A 80 -10.79 -7.59 6.86
N SER A 81 -9.58 -7.11 7.15
CA SER A 81 -8.43 -7.94 7.54
C SER A 81 -8.68 -8.74 8.82
N SER A 82 -9.44 -8.18 9.77
CA SER A 82 -9.82 -8.88 11.01
C SER A 82 -10.78 -10.04 10.77
N THR A 83 -11.60 -9.98 9.71
CA THR A 83 -12.59 -11.01 9.36
C THR A 83 -11.99 -12.16 8.54
N GLN A 84 -10.97 -11.90 7.71
CA GLN A 84 -10.34 -12.92 6.85
C GLN A 84 -9.55 -14.00 7.61
N LYS A 85 -9.17 -13.77 8.88
CA LYS A 85 -8.57 -14.79 9.77
C LYS A 85 -9.46 -16.04 10.02
N LYS A 86 -10.64 -16.12 9.40
CA LYS A 86 -11.64 -17.19 9.54
C LYS A 86 -11.87 -18.06 8.29
N THR A 87 -11.02 -18.03 7.28
CA THR A 87 -11.08 -19.05 6.21
C THR A 87 -10.60 -20.44 6.65
N HIS A 88 -10.55 -20.73 7.94
CA HIS A 88 -10.81 -22.09 8.40
C HIS A 88 -12.32 -22.34 8.27
N ARG A 89 -12.75 -22.93 7.14
CA ARG A 89 -14.09 -23.51 7.00
C ARG A 89 -14.17 -24.67 8.01
N PRO A 90 -14.97 -24.57 9.09
CA PRO A 90 -15.20 -25.71 9.97
C PRO A 90 -15.82 -26.83 9.15
N SER A 91 -15.54 -28.08 9.49
CA SER A 91 -16.17 -29.22 8.81
C SER A 91 -17.70 -29.15 8.93
N ALA A 92 -18.42 -29.85 8.06
CA ALA A 92 -19.88 -29.92 8.15
C ALA A 92 -20.35 -30.37 9.56
N GLU A 93 -19.60 -31.26 10.20
CA GLU A 93 -19.86 -31.75 11.56
C GLU A 93 -19.63 -30.67 12.63
N GLU A 94 -18.59 -29.84 12.50
CA GLU A 94 -18.35 -28.72 13.42
C GLU A 94 -19.42 -27.64 13.29
N ASN A 95 -19.94 -27.42 12.09
CA ASN A 95 -21.06 -26.51 11.87
C ASN A 95 -22.33 -27.05 12.52
N LEU A 96 -22.62 -28.36 12.38
CA LEU A 96 -23.79 -29.01 12.99
C LEU A 96 -23.77 -28.85 14.52
N ARG A 97 -22.63 -29.12 15.16
CA ARG A 97 -22.45 -28.93 16.62
C ARG A 97 -22.57 -27.48 17.08
N ARG A 98 -22.29 -26.50 16.22
CA ARG A 98 -22.47 -25.07 16.49
C ARG A 98 -23.92 -24.63 16.34
N PHE A 99 -24.63 -25.17 15.35
CA PHE A 99 -26.06 -24.94 15.17
C PHE A 99 -26.87 -25.46 16.36
N GLU A 100 -26.55 -26.66 16.86
CA GLU A 100 -27.19 -27.23 18.05
C GLU A 100 -26.98 -26.41 19.34
N LYS A 101 -25.93 -25.59 19.39
CA LYS A 101 -25.59 -24.74 20.55
C LYS A 101 -25.98 -23.28 20.38
N MET A 102 -26.56 -22.87 19.25
CA MET A 102 -26.92 -21.48 19.01
C MET A 102 -28.25 -21.12 19.70
N ARG A 103 -28.15 -20.33 20.78
CA ARG A 103 -29.28 -19.56 21.31
C ARG A 103 -29.46 -18.26 20.52
N PRO A 104 -30.69 -17.70 20.44
CA PRO A 104 -30.96 -16.47 19.72
C PRO A 104 -30.06 -15.34 20.24
N ARG A 105 -29.33 -14.72 19.31
CA ARG A 105 -28.30 -13.71 19.59
C ARG A 105 -28.97 -12.37 19.93
N ARG A 106 -29.00 -12.00 21.21
CA ARG A 106 -29.14 -10.59 21.59
C ARG A 106 -27.86 -9.87 21.14
N GLU A 107 -28.00 -8.73 20.47
CA GLU A 107 -26.88 -7.82 20.20
C GLU A 107 -26.27 -7.42 21.54
N SER A 108 -25.12 -8.00 21.87
CA SER A 108 -24.37 -7.64 23.08
C SER A 108 -23.33 -6.59 22.71
N THR A 109 -23.35 -5.48 23.45
CA THR A 109 -22.33 -4.42 23.42
C THR A 109 -20.97 -4.86 23.98
N THR A 110 -20.86 -6.13 24.39
CA THR A 110 -19.69 -6.76 25.03
C THR A 110 -18.90 -7.70 24.11
N ALA A 111 -19.10 -7.62 22.79
CA ALA A 111 -18.35 -8.46 21.84
C ALA A 111 -16.82 -8.24 22.00
N PRO A 112 -16.02 -9.31 22.14
CA PRO A 112 -14.58 -9.18 22.35
C PRO A 112 -13.91 -8.53 21.13
N LEU A 113 -13.01 -7.59 21.40
CA LEU A 113 -12.16 -6.95 20.39
C LEU A 113 -11.23 -7.98 19.76
N VAL A 114 -11.10 -7.94 18.43
CA VAL A 114 -10.16 -8.79 17.70
C VAL A 114 -8.92 -7.96 17.34
N GLY A 115 -7.76 -8.40 17.83
CA GLY A 115 -6.47 -7.79 17.50
C GLY A 115 -5.96 -8.23 16.12
N THR A 116 -5.63 -7.24 15.29
CA THR A 116 -4.91 -7.42 14.03
C THR A 116 -3.58 -6.68 14.13
N ARG A 117 -2.48 -7.42 14.08
CA ARG A 117 -1.13 -6.84 14.01
C ARG A 117 -0.82 -6.52 12.56
N LEU A 118 -0.26 -5.35 12.32
CA LEU A 118 0.16 -4.89 11.01
C LEU A 118 1.60 -4.41 11.05
N LEU A 119 2.30 -4.63 9.96
CA LEU A 119 3.55 -3.97 9.63
C LEU A 119 3.22 -2.76 8.75
N GLU A 120 3.58 -1.58 9.21
CA GLU A 120 3.64 -0.38 8.39
C GLU A 120 5.03 -0.31 7.75
N VAL A 121 5.05 -0.05 6.45
CA VAL A 121 6.27 0.30 5.72
C VAL A 121 6.00 1.59 4.97
N THR A 122 6.82 2.60 5.24
CA THR A 122 6.81 3.86 4.51
C THR A 122 8.11 4.04 3.74
N VAL A 123 8.02 4.26 2.43
CA VAL A 123 9.15 4.64 1.57
C VAL A 123 8.86 6.04 1.05
N TYR A 124 9.80 6.96 1.23
CA TYR A 124 9.60 8.35 0.81
C TYR A 124 10.84 8.99 0.20
N ASP A 125 10.60 10.04 -0.60
CA ASP A 125 11.61 10.90 -1.20
C ASP A 125 11.18 12.37 -1.22
N THR A 126 12.11 13.27 -1.55
CA THR A 126 11.87 14.71 -1.74
C THR A 126 12.11 15.19 -3.17
N GLY A 127 11.84 14.33 -4.17
CA GLY A 127 11.98 14.64 -5.59
C GLY A 127 10.85 15.53 -6.13
N PRO A 128 10.63 15.56 -7.46
CA PRO A 128 9.54 16.33 -8.07
C PRO A 128 8.16 15.66 -7.93
N GLY A 129 8.10 14.41 -7.48
CA GLY A 129 6.89 13.60 -7.42
C GLY A 129 6.59 12.88 -8.74
N LEU A 130 5.70 11.89 -8.68
CA LEU A 130 5.47 10.94 -9.77
C LEU A 130 4.93 11.62 -11.04
N ALA A 131 3.87 12.42 -10.92
CA ALA A 131 3.23 13.05 -12.08
C ALA A 131 4.18 14.00 -12.83
N ARG A 132 4.90 14.85 -12.09
CA ARG A 132 5.85 15.80 -12.68
C ARG A 132 7.05 15.10 -13.31
N ARG A 133 7.60 14.07 -12.65
CA ARG A 133 8.67 13.26 -13.23
C ARG A 133 8.23 12.60 -14.53
N TRP A 134 7.06 11.98 -14.51
CA TRP A 134 6.51 11.31 -15.68
C TRP A 134 6.29 12.30 -16.82
N ALA A 135 5.69 13.46 -16.54
CA ALA A 135 5.44 14.50 -17.53
C ALA A 135 6.73 15.07 -18.12
N ALA A 136 7.76 15.32 -17.31
CA ALA A 136 9.06 15.79 -17.79
C ALA A 136 9.72 14.82 -18.78
N GLN A 137 9.47 13.50 -18.64
CA GLN A 137 10.05 12.48 -19.51
C GLN A 137 9.18 12.15 -20.74
N HIS A 138 7.85 12.21 -20.62
CA HIS A 138 6.92 11.68 -21.63
C HIS A 138 5.99 12.73 -22.24
N ALA A 139 5.95 13.93 -21.68
CA ALA A 139 5.09 15.02 -22.11
C ALA A 139 5.82 16.39 -22.03
N PRO A 140 6.94 16.58 -22.76
CA PRO A 140 7.81 17.75 -22.62
C PRO A 140 7.15 19.09 -23.00
N SER A 141 6.03 19.05 -23.73
CA SER A 141 5.24 20.23 -24.10
C SER A 141 4.23 20.67 -23.03
N VAL A 142 4.10 19.93 -21.93
CA VAL A 142 3.14 20.24 -20.86
C VAL A 142 3.74 21.27 -19.92
N ASP A 143 2.97 22.32 -19.63
CA ASP A 143 3.29 23.25 -18.56
C ASP A 143 3.13 22.57 -17.20
N LEU A 144 4.25 22.25 -16.57
CA LEU A 144 4.31 21.57 -15.28
C LEU A 144 3.73 22.39 -14.12
N GLN A 145 3.58 23.71 -14.29
CA GLN A 145 2.96 24.57 -13.28
C GLN A 145 1.44 24.52 -13.35
N ASN A 146 0.88 24.24 -14.53
CA ASN A 146 -0.55 24.33 -14.82
C ASN A 146 -1.15 22.99 -15.28
N ILE A 147 -0.69 21.87 -14.71
CA ILE A 147 -1.29 20.55 -14.93
C ILE A 147 -2.65 20.52 -14.19
N SER A 148 -3.70 19.95 -14.78
CA SER A 148 -4.95 19.71 -14.05
C SER A 148 -4.82 18.52 -13.08
N ILE A 149 -5.69 18.44 -12.08
CA ILE A 149 -5.65 17.34 -11.09
C ILE A 149 -5.97 15.99 -11.71
N GLU A 150 -6.87 15.98 -12.68
CA GLU A 150 -7.22 14.78 -13.44
C GLU A 150 -6.00 14.28 -14.21
N LYS A 151 -5.25 15.22 -14.81
CA LYS A 151 -4.06 14.89 -15.58
C LYS A 151 -2.89 14.44 -14.70
N GLU A 152 -2.70 15.05 -13.53
CA GLU A 152 -1.77 14.53 -12.53
C GLU A 152 -2.12 13.09 -12.15
N ALA A 153 -3.41 12.79 -11.91
CA ALA A 153 -3.85 11.45 -11.53
C ALA A 153 -3.64 10.42 -12.65
N GLU A 154 -3.84 10.82 -13.91
CA GLU A 154 -3.49 10.01 -15.08
C GLU A 154 -1.99 9.70 -15.13
N TYR A 155 -1.13 10.70 -14.94
CA TYR A 155 0.32 10.50 -14.96
C TYR A 155 0.79 9.61 -13.81
N VAL A 156 0.21 9.76 -12.61
CA VAL A 156 0.49 8.83 -11.51
C VAL A 156 0.09 7.41 -11.88
N LYS A 157 -1.10 7.19 -12.46
CA LYS A 157 -1.52 5.85 -12.90
C LYS A 157 -0.56 5.29 -13.96
N ALA A 158 -0.14 6.11 -14.91
CA ALA A 158 0.79 5.72 -15.96
C ALA A 158 2.14 5.23 -15.38
N CYS A 159 2.62 5.78 -14.26
CA CYS A 159 3.82 5.25 -13.59
C CYS A 159 3.67 3.76 -13.21
N PHE A 160 2.48 3.31 -12.83
CA PHE A 160 2.23 1.93 -12.42
C PHE A 160 1.76 1.01 -13.57
N GLU A 161 1.35 1.58 -14.70
CA GLU A 161 0.94 0.84 -15.91
C GLU A 161 2.11 0.63 -16.89
N MET A 162 3.09 1.54 -16.93
CA MET A 162 4.20 1.51 -17.87
C MET A 162 5.14 0.32 -17.63
N HIS A 163 4.93 -0.74 -18.42
CA HIS A 163 5.85 -1.87 -18.65
C HIS A 163 5.85 -2.35 -20.12
N ALA A 164 6.28 -1.51 -21.07
CA ALA A 164 6.37 -1.95 -22.47
C ALA A 164 7.62 -1.54 -23.26
N THR A 165 8.61 -0.85 -22.67
CA THR A 165 9.82 -0.46 -23.42
C THR A 165 11.12 -0.88 -22.75
N THR A 166 11.61 -2.03 -23.22
CA THR A 166 13.01 -2.36 -23.56
C THR A 166 14.10 -2.13 -22.53
N LYS A 167 14.39 -3.16 -21.70
CA LYS A 167 15.76 -3.73 -21.61
C LYS A 167 15.69 -5.25 -21.41
N GLN A 168 16.24 -6.00 -22.37
CA GLN A 168 16.49 -7.43 -22.25
C GLN A 168 17.68 -7.66 -21.32
N SER A 169 17.44 -7.74 -20.01
CA SER A 169 18.42 -8.28 -19.08
C SER A 169 17.71 -8.93 -17.91
N ARG A 170 17.98 -10.22 -17.70
CA ARG A 170 17.56 -10.97 -16.51
C ARG A 170 18.19 -10.30 -15.28
N GLY A 171 17.37 -9.63 -14.48
CA GLY A 171 17.78 -8.93 -13.27
C GLY A 171 17.78 -7.42 -13.49
N TYR A 172 16.97 -6.71 -12.69
CA TYR A 172 16.80 -5.25 -12.64
C TYR A 172 15.96 -4.63 -13.77
N GLY A 173 14.73 -4.21 -13.43
CA GLY A 173 13.93 -3.32 -14.29
C GLY A 173 12.40 -3.53 -14.34
N GLN A 174 11.78 -4.36 -13.48
CA GLN A 174 10.31 -4.59 -13.50
C GLN A 174 9.54 -3.77 -12.44
N GLY A 175 10.15 -2.74 -11.86
CA GLY A 175 9.93 -2.41 -10.46
C GLY A 175 8.50 -2.16 -9.99
N LEU A 176 7.69 -1.41 -10.73
CA LEU A 176 6.32 -1.11 -10.29
C LEU A 176 5.31 -2.24 -10.55
N SER A 177 5.53 -3.16 -11.50
CA SER A 177 4.67 -4.34 -11.66
C SER A 177 4.96 -5.36 -10.58
N SER A 178 6.25 -5.60 -10.32
CA SER A 178 6.69 -6.43 -9.20
C SER A 178 6.21 -5.85 -7.87
N SER A 179 6.16 -4.52 -7.73
CA SER A 179 5.56 -3.86 -6.57
C SER A 179 4.05 -4.12 -6.46
N LEU A 180 3.28 -4.08 -7.56
CA LEU A 180 1.84 -4.39 -7.54
C LEU A 180 1.56 -5.86 -7.22
N GLU A 181 2.35 -6.78 -7.78
CA GLU A 181 2.28 -8.20 -7.47
C GLU A 181 2.61 -8.46 -5.99
N ALA A 182 3.68 -7.84 -5.47
CA ALA A 182 4.03 -7.92 -4.07
C ALA A 182 2.93 -7.35 -3.16
N LEU A 183 2.38 -6.17 -3.47
CA LEU A 183 1.25 -5.57 -2.73
C LEU A 183 0.05 -6.51 -2.65
N LYS A 184 -0.26 -7.19 -3.76
CA LYS A 184 -1.33 -8.19 -3.83
C LYS A 184 -1.02 -9.44 -3.03
N ALA A 185 0.16 -10.02 -3.21
CA ALA A 185 0.59 -11.22 -2.48
C ALA A 185 0.64 -10.97 -0.95
N LEU A 186 0.96 -9.75 -0.55
CA LEU A 186 0.99 -9.33 0.84
C LEU A 186 -0.40 -9.04 1.44
N GLY A 187 -1.45 -8.93 0.62
CA GLY A 187 -2.78 -8.47 1.06
C GLY A 187 -2.73 -7.06 1.64
N ALA A 188 -1.89 -6.21 1.04
CA ALA A 188 -1.53 -4.92 1.60
C ALA A 188 -2.60 -3.85 1.34
N PHE A 189 -2.54 -2.79 2.14
CA PHE A 189 -3.20 -1.53 1.86
C PHE A 189 -2.13 -0.47 1.57
N LEU A 190 -2.25 0.20 0.43
CA LEU A 190 -1.35 1.29 0.03
C LEU A 190 -2.06 2.62 0.21
N SER A 191 -1.37 3.59 0.80
CA SER A 191 -1.63 5.01 0.60
C SER A 191 -0.43 5.67 -0.09
N LEU A 192 -0.72 6.59 -1.00
CA LEU A 192 0.26 7.22 -1.86
C LEU A 192 0.03 8.73 -1.83
N ARG A 193 1.02 9.47 -1.31
CA ARG A 193 1.02 10.92 -1.30
C ARG A 193 2.10 11.44 -2.26
N THR A 194 1.71 12.16 -3.30
CA THR A 194 2.64 12.77 -4.26
C THR A 194 2.01 13.99 -4.92
N GLY A 195 2.79 15.04 -5.19
CA GLY A 195 2.28 16.28 -5.81
C GLY A 195 1.09 16.86 -5.04
N ARG A 196 -0.06 17.01 -5.71
CA ARG A 196 -1.32 17.46 -5.08
C ARG A 196 -2.28 16.32 -4.74
N LEU A 197 -1.88 15.07 -4.97
CA LEU A 197 -2.72 13.89 -4.83
C LEU A 197 -2.45 13.14 -3.53
N PHE A 198 -3.52 12.66 -2.90
CA PHE A 198 -3.45 11.63 -1.87
C PHE A 198 -4.41 10.50 -2.22
N LEU A 199 -3.84 9.35 -2.51
CA LEU A 199 -4.50 8.21 -3.11
C LEU A 199 -4.39 7.00 -2.18
N HIS A 200 -5.30 6.04 -2.32
CA HIS A 200 -5.15 4.73 -1.69
C HIS A 200 -5.70 3.60 -2.55
N GLN A 201 -5.26 2.39 -2.24
CA GLN A 201 -5.79 1.17 -2.81
C GLN A 201 -5.66 -0.01 -1.85
N ASP A 202 -6.71 -0.81 -1.77
CA ASP A 202 -6.77 -2.04 -1.00
C ASP A 202 -6.49 -3.25 -1.90
N PHE A 203 -5.38 -3.93 -1.64
CA PHE A 203 -4.93 -5.11 -2.37
C PHE A 203 -5.31 -6.43 -1.70
N SER A 204 -6.00 -6.40 -0.55
CA SER A 204 -6.53 -7.61 0.10
C SER A 204 -7.79 -8.16 -0.56
N LYS A 205 -8.38 -7.42 -1.50
CA LYS A 205 -9.57 -7.83 -2.25
C LYS A 205 -9.18 -8.74 -3.41
N PRO A 206 -9.88 -9.88 -3.62
CA PRO A 206 -9.49 -10.88 -4.62
C PRO A 206 -9.52 -10.37 -6.06
N ASN A 207 -10.38 -9.40 -6.36
CA ASN A 207 -10.56 -8.84 -7.71
C ASN A 207 -9.61 -7.68 -8.04
N THR A 208 -8.66 -7.36 -7.16
CA THR A 208 -7.65 -6.32 -7.44
C THR A 208 -6.63 -6.87 -8.42
N THR A 209 -6.70 -6.44 -9.69
CA THR A 209 -5.82 -6.90 -10.78
C THR A 209 -4.92 -5.80 -11.35
N LYS A 210 -5.27 -4.53 -11.13
CA LYS A 210 -4.52 -3.37 -11.66
C LYS A 210 -4.40 -2.27 -10.63
N PHE A 211 -3.48 -1.34 -10.85
CA PHE A 211 -3.44 -0.10 -10.10
C PHE A 211 -4.59 0.81 -10.54
N ALA A 212 -5.58 0.95 -9.67
CA ALA A 212 -6.76 1.78 -9.87
C ALA A 212 -7.09 2.46 -8.54
N PRO A 213 -6.22 3.38 -8.08
CA PRO A 213 -6.37 3.96 -6.76
C PRO A 213 -7.55 4.93 -6.71
N GLU A 214 -8.14 5.02 -5.53
CA GLU A 214 -9.18 6.00 -5.19
C GLU A 214 -8.54 7.20 -4.48
N PRO A 215 -9.09 8.42 -4.62
CA PRO A 215 -8.72 9.54 -3.77
C PRO A 215 -9.05 9.24 -2.31
N TRP A 216 -8.12 9.59 -1.41
CA TRP A 216 -8.35 9.45 0.04
C TRP A 216 -9.55 10.25 0.53
N HIS A 217 -9.72 11.45 -0.01
CA HIS A 217 -10.87 12.30 0.29
C HIS A 217 -11.75 12.43 -0.94
N SER A 218 -12.93 11.81 -0.91
CA SER A 218 -13.90 11.86 -2.01
C SER A 218 -14.39 13.28 -2.32
N ARG A 219 -14.44 14.17 -1.32
CA ARG A 219 -14.90 15.56 -1.48
C ARG A 219 -13.81 16.55 -1.88
N ARG A 220 -12.54 16.17 -1.75
CA ARG A 220 -11.39 17.04 -2.01
C ARG A 220 -10.24 16.23 -2.58
N THR A 221 -10.19 16.17 -3.90
CA THR A 221 -9.15 15.46 -4.64
C THR A 221 -7.85 16.27 -4.76
N GLU A 222 -7.95 17.60 -4.72
CA GLU A 222 -6.82 18.53 -4.74
C GLU A 222 -6.35 18.93 -3.33
N LEU A 223 -5.11 18.55 -3.00
CA LEU A 223 -4.40 18.96 -1.78
C LEU A 223 -3.28 19.94 -2.10
N PRO A 224 -2.71 20.64 -1.10
CA PRO A 224 -1.53 21.47 -1.31
C PRO A 224 -0.40 20.68 -1.96
N LEU A 225 0.33 21.30 -2.88
CA LEU A 225 1.50 20.68 -3.51
C LEU A 225 2.55 20.33 -2.46
N ILE A 226 3.07 19.11 -2.49
CA ILE A 226 4.25 18.71 -1.72
C ILE A 226 5.36 18.24 -2.66
N PRO A 227 6.64 18.40 -2.28
CA PRO A 227 7.73 17.73 -2.96
C PRO A 227 7.66 16.21 -2.71
N GLY A 228 8.11 15.46 -3.71
CA GLY A 228 8.41 14.05 -3.62
C GLY A 228 7.21 13.12 -3.63
N THR A 229 7.47 11.91 -3.15
CA THR A 229 6.51 10.82 -3.08
C THR A 229 6.66 10.11 -1.74
N SER A 230 5.54 9.72 -1.14
CA SER A 230 5.49 8.85 0.02
C SER A 230 4.52 7.70 -0.24
N TYR A 231 5.03 6.48 -0.16
CA TYR A 231 4.26 5.24 -0.17
C TYR A 231 4.15 4.76 1.28
N THR A 232 2.96 4.72 1.85
CA THR A 232 2.71 4.14 3.19
C THR A 232 1.87 2.89 3.02
N ILE A 233 2.40 1.75 3.46
CA ILE A 233 1.87 0.43 3.15
C ILE A 233 1.60 -0.29 4.47
N ALA A 234 0.37 -0.72 4.67
CA ALA A 234 -0.03 -1.54 5.80
C ALA A 234 -0.15 -3.00 5.36
N ILE A 235 0.55 -3.90 6.04
CA ILE A 235 0.61 -5.33 5.71
C ILE A 235 0.11 -6.12 6.93
N PRO A 236 -0.87 -7.03 6.78
CA PRO A 236 -1.38 -7.78 7.91
C PRO A 236 -0.36 -8.86 8.30
N LEU A 237 0.05 -8.87 9.57
CA LEU A 237 0.89 -9.93 10.11
C LEU A 237 0.00 -11.09 10.55
N SER A 238 0.24 -12.26 9.96
CA SER A 238 -0.43 -13.51 10.32
C SER A 238 0.65 -14.53 10.62
N ARG A 239 0.64 -15.08 11.84
CA ARG A 239 1.34 -16.34 12.08
C ARG A 239 0.65 -17.39 11.21
N GLU A 240 1.38 -17.94 10.25
CA GLU A 240 1.03 -19.28 9.79
C GLU A 240 1.11 -20.20 11.02
N ARG A 241 0.07 -21.00 11.22
CA ARG A 241 0.19 -22.11 12.17
C ARG A 241 1.04 -23.14 11.45
N GLU A 242 2.25 -23.38 11.96
CA GLU A 242 2.97 -24.63 11.71
C GLU A 242 2.07 -25.83 12.01
#